data_AF-A0A920FG68-F1
#
_entry.id   AF-A0A920FG68-F1
#
_cell.length_a   1.000
_cell.length_b   1.000
_cell.length_c   1.000
_cell.angle_alpha   90.00
_cell.angle_beta   90.00
_cell.angle_gamma   90.00
#
_symmetry.space_group_name_H-M   'P 1'
#
loop_
_entity.id
_entity.type
_entity.pdbx_description
1 polymer ?
#
loop_
_entity_poly.entity_id
_entity_poly.type
_entity_poly.pdbx_seq_one_letter_code
_entity_poly.pdbx_strand_id
1 'polypeptide(L)'
;METRFNVYGFIHDFDFPEPENFNDEYEGRLAASENMMEIENHLNRRDLKQIPPPGLSRRDSMKWLAYGNEGQQWSPSDTLTGQELKSWKYQVYIKDYLRCIAGVDRAVGRVLDYLDANGLSENTLYIYF
;
A
#
# COMPACT_ATOMS: atom_id res chain seq x y z
N MET A 1 18.17 20.44 16.12
CA MET A 1 18.89 19.15 16.02
C MET A 1 17.81 18.09 15.92
N GLU A 2 17.28 17.95 14.70
CA GLU A 2 16.00 17.27 14.46
C GLU A 2 16.27 15.81 14.10
N THR A 3 15.77 14.91 14.93
CA THR A 3 15.78 13.46 14.71
C THR A 3 15.04 13.16 13.42
N ARG A 4 15.78 12.99 12.32
CA ARG A 4 15.24 12.40 11.09
C ARG A 4 14.76 10.99 11.43
N PHE A 5 13.45 10.84 11.60
CA PHE A 5 12.80 9.57 11.89
C PHE A 5 13.20 8.57 10.80
N ASN A 6 13.82 7.44 11.18
CA ASN A 6 14.18 6.40 10.21
C ASN A 6 12.92 5.59 9.85
N VAL A 7 12.08 6.21 9.01
CA VAL A 7 10.81 5.65 8.52
C VAL A 7 11.03 4.30 7.82
N TYR A 8 12.19 4.10 7.20
CA TYR A 8 12.49 2.87 6.43
C TYR A 8 12.67 1.64 7.30
N GLY A 9 13.32 1.77 8.47
CA GLY A 9 13.44 0.66 9.41
C GLY A 9 12.09 0.30 10.06
N PHE A 10 11.29 1.30 10.40
CA PHE A 10 10.02 1.11 11.11
C PHE A 10 8.96 0.36 10.28
N ILE A 11 8.83 0.65 8.99
CA ILE A 11 7.78 0.05 8.14
C ILE A 11 8.03 -1.44 7.83
N HIS A 12 9.26 -1.94 7.99
CA HIS A 12 9.57 -3.34 7.71
C HIS A 12 9.08 -4.30 8.80
N ASP A 13 9.40 -4.00 10.06
CA ASP A 13 9.26 -4.96 11.17
C ASP A 13 8.03 -4.70 12.06
N PHE A 14 7.28 -3.64 11.79
CA PHE A 14 6.07 -3.29 12.51
C PHE A 14 4.82 -3.75 11.76
N ASP A 15 3.90 -4.43 12.45
CA ASP A 15 2.57 -4.70 11.93
C ASP A 15 1.61 -3.57 12.30
N PHE A 16 0.94 -3.03 11.29
CA PHE A 16 0.02 -1.91 11.48
C PHE A 16 -1.29 -2.40 12.07
N PRO A 17 -1.90 -1.65 13.01
CA PRO A 17 -3.19 -2.02 13.57
C PRO A 17 -4.24 -2.04 12.45
N GLU A 18 -5.06 -3.08 12.46
CA GLU A 18 -6.20 -3.15 11.57
C GLU A 18 -7.26 -2.11 12.00
N PRO A 19 -7.95 -1.47 11.04
CA PRO A 19 -9.07 -0.58 11.35
C PRO A 19 -10.17 -1.30 12.14
N GLU A 20 -10.91 -0.57 12.99
CA GLU A 20 -11.99 -1.13 13.80
C GLU A 20 -13.08 -1.82 12.95
N ASN A 21 -13.31 -1.33 11.73
CA ASN A 21 -14.28 -1.85 10.77
C ASN A 21 -13.65 -2.76 9.70
N PHE A 22 -12.46 -3.31 9.93
CA PHE A 22 -11.76 -4.12 8.93
C PHE A 22 -12.56 -5.34 8.48
N ASN A 23 -13.36 -5.92 9.37
CA ASN A 23 -14.22 -7.09 9.13
C ASN A 23 -15.71 -6.72 9.19
N ASP A 24 -16.07 -5.56 8.65
CA ASP A 24 -17.46 -5.15 8.50
C ASP A 24 -18.17 -6.05 7.46
N GLU A 25 -19.27 -6.67 7.87
CA GLU A 25 -20.13 -7.52 7.02
C GLU A 25 -21.19 -6.70 6.26
N TYR A 26 -21.22 -5.39 6.47
CA TYR A 26 -22.15 -4.45 5.85
C TYR A 26 -23.63 -4.77 6.10
N GLU A 27 -23.98 -5.40 7.24
CA GLU A 27 -25.35 -5.75 7.58
C GLU A 27 -26.31 -4.55 7.44
N GLY A 28 -27.39 -4.75 6.68
CA GLY A 28 -28.39 -3.70 6.40
C GLY A 28 -27.95 -2.60 5.44
N ARG A 29 -26.73 -2.66 4.88
CA ARG A 29 -26.13 -1.65 4.00
C ARG A 29 -25.74 -2.25 2.63
N LEU A 30 -26.74 -2.66 1.85
CA LEU A 30 -26.54 -3.31 0.54
C LEU A 30 -25.66 -2.48 -0.42
N ALA A 31 -25.84 -1.16 -0.46
CA ALA A 31 -25.01 -0.32 -1.33
C ALA A 31 -23.53 -0.30 -0.92
N ALA A 32 -23.23 -0.52 0.36
CA ALA A 32 -21.85 -0.61 0.86
C ALA A 32 -21.24 -1.99 0.58
N SER A 33 -22.03 -3.07 0.61
CA SER A 33 -21.56 -4.43 0.29
C SER A 33 -21.27 -4.65 -1.20
N GLU A 34 -21.73 -3.76 -2.08
CA GLU A 34 -21.43 -3.76 -3.52
C GLU A 34 -20.25 -2.85 -3.87
N ASN A 35 -19.47 -2.42 -2.87
CA ASN A 35 -18.29 -1.60 -3.10
C ASN A 35 -17.22 -2.34 -3.94
N MET A 36 -16.32 -1.55 -4.49
CA MET A 36 -15.12 -2.05 -5.16
C MET A 36 -13.89 -1.67 -4.33
N MET A 37 -12.72 -2.17 -4.70
CA MET A 37 -11.41 -1.83 -4.09
C MET A 37 -11.21 -2.36 -2.66
N GLU A 38 -11.94 -3.41 -2.29
CA GLU A 38 -11.71 -4.14 -1.04
C GLU A 38 -10.37 -4.88 -0.99
N ILE A 39 -9.79 -4.99 0.20
CA ILE A 39 -8.55 -5.74 0.45
C ILE A 39 -8.70 -7.22 0.08
N GLU A 40 -9.84 -7.81 0.38
CA GLU A 40 -10.06 -9.24 0.21
C GLU A 40 -10.29 -9.60 -1.26
N ASN A 41 -11.22 -8.89 -1.90
CA ASN A 41 -11.80 -9.28 -3.18
C ASN A 41 -11.21 -8.55 -4.40
N HIS A 42 -10.50 -7.43 -4.21
CA HIS A 42 -10.08 -6.56 -5.31
C HIS A 42 -8.58 -6.32 -5.43
N LEU A 43 -7.78 -6.74 -4.43
CA LEU A 43 -6.31 -6.72 -4.53
C LEU A 43 -5.79 -7.91 -5.34
N ASN A 44 -5.21 -7.61 -6.50
CA ASN A 44 -4.56 -8.60 -7.35
C ASN A 44 -3.08 -8.82 -6.97
N ARG A 45 -2.47 -9.80 -7.64
CA ARG A 45 -1.05 -10.14 -7.44
C ARG A 45 -0.10 -8.96 -7.73
N ARG A 46 -0.42 -8.12 -8.71
CA ARG A 46 0.35 -6.92 -9.04
C ARG A 46 0.33 -5.89 -7.92
N ASP A 47 -0.85 -5.66 -7.35
CA ASP A 47 -1.03 -4.67 -6.28
C ASP A 47 -0.16 -5.03 -5.07
N LEU A 48 -0.10 -6.32 -4.75
CA LEU A 48 0.71 -6.89 -3.66
C LEU A 48 2.13 -7.30 -4.07
N LYS A 49 2.65 -6.71 -5.14
CA LYS A 49 4.05 -6.82 -5.59
C LYS A 49 4.55 -8.25 -5.74
N GLN A 50 3.68 -9.17 -6.11
CA GLN A 50 4.06 -10.56 -6.32
C GLN A 50 4.94 -10.67 -7.57
N ILE A 51 5.91 -11.58 -7.50
CA ILE A 51 6.84 -11.83 -8.60
C ILE A 51 6.29 -12.99 -9.43
N PRO A 52 6.07 -12.81 -10.74
CA PRO A 52 5.62 -13.89 -11.60
C PRO A 52 6.62 -15.05 -11.60
N PRO A 53 6.15 -16.30 -11.74
CA PRO A 53 7.03 -17.45 -11.91
C PRO A 53 8.02 -17.25 -13.07
N PRO A 54 9.27 -17.71 -12.92
CA PRO A 54 10.25 -17.63 -14.00
C PRO A 54 9.82 -18.49 -15.19
N GLY A 55 10.22 -18.09 -16.40
CA GLY A 55 9.93 -18.83 -17.63
C GLY A 55 8.59 -18.46 -18.31
N LEU A 56 7.78 -17.58 -17.72
CA LEU A 56 6.60 -17.03 -18.38
C LEU A 56 6.98 -16.00 -19.45
N SER A 57 6.21 -15.97 -20.55
CA SER A 57 6.29 -14.87 -21.51
C SER A 57 5.83 -13.57 -20.85
N ARG A 58 6.29 -12.41 -21.35
CA ARG A 58 5.84 -11.09 -20.84
C ARG A 58 4.31 -10.99 -20.78
N ARG A 59 3.62 -11.51 -21.80
CA ARG A 59 2.14 -11.50 -21.87
C ARG A 59 1.53 -12.35 -20.76
N ASP A 60 2.07 -13.54 -20.53
CA ASP A 60 1.53 -14.46 -19.53
C ASP A 60 1.86 -14.00 -18.11
N SER A 61 3.04 -13.40 -17.88
CA SER A 61 3.36 -12.72 -16.62
C SER A 61 2.36 -11.61 -16.30
N MET A 62 1.99 -10.79 -17.29
CA MET A 62 0.99 -9.72 -17.09
C MET A 62 -0.40 -10.29 -16.78
N LYS A 63 -0.81 -11.38 -17.44
CA LYS A 63 -2.07 -12.06 -17.12
C LYS A 63 -2.06 -12.64 -15.71
N TRP A 64 -0.97 -13.28 -15.32
CA TRP A 64 -0.80 -13.84 -13.99
C TRP A 64 -0.88 -12.77 -12.90
N LEU A 65 -0.28 -11.60 -13.14
CA LEU A 65 -0.30 -10.45 -12.23
C LEU A 65 -1.68 -9.80 -12.11
N ALA A 66 -2.47 -9.79 -13.18
CA ALA A 66 -3.80 -9.15 -13.20
C ALA A 66 -4.86 -9.95 -12.43
N TYR A 67 -4.62 -11.23 -12.17
CA TYR A 67 -5.58 -12.10 -11.47
C TYR A 67 -5.78 -11.69 -10.01
N GLY A 68 -7.04 -11.63 -9.58
CA GLY A 68 -7.43 -11.32 -8.19
C GLY A 68 -8.21 -10.03 -7.98
N ASN A 69 -8.50 -9.25 -9.03
CA ASN A 69 -9.21 -7.96 -8.93
C ASN A 69 -10.73 -8.06 -9.16
N GLU A 70 -11.26 -9.25 -9.42
CA GLU A 70 -12.67 -9.51 -9.76
C GLU A 70 -13.30 -10.52 -8.78
N GLY A 71 -12.97 -10.45 -7.48
CA GLY A 71 -13.43 -11.41 -6.47
C GLY A 71 -12.76 -12.79 -6.55
N GLN A 72 -11.76 -12.92 -7.41
CA GLN A 72 -11.01 -14.15 -7.61
C GLN A 72 -10.08 -14.40 -6.43
N GLN A 73 -10.24 -15.56 -5.79
CA GLN A 73 -9.43 -15.92 -4.64
C GLN A 73 -8.02 -16.36 -5.07
N TRP A 74 -7.01 -15.79 -4.41
CA TRP A 74 -5.62 -16.19 -4.57
C TRP A 74 -4.89 -15.99 -3.25
N SER A 75 -3.91 -16.86 -3.01
CA SER A 75 -3.06 -16.81 -1.83
C SER A 75 -1.59 -16.96 -2.24
N PRO A 76 -0.64 -16.33 -1.51
CA PRO A 76 0.79 -16.57 -1.71
C PRO A 76 1.25 -17.94 -1.19
N SER A 77 0.46 -18.62 -0.35
CA SER A 77 0.78 -19.92 0.25
C SER A 77 -0.48 -20.76 0.43
N ASP A 78 -0.37 -22.08 0.29
CA ASP A 78 -1.49 -23.01 0.50
C ASP A 78 -2.03 -22.99 1.94
N THR A 79 -1.24 -22.50 2.89
CA THR A 79 -1.61 -22.45 4.32
C THR A 79 -2.38 -21.18 4.70
N LEU A 80 -2.30 -20.11 3.91
CA LEU A 80 -2.81 -18.80 4.28
C LEU A 80 -4.19 -18.59 3.66
N THR A 81 -5.24 -18.51 4.49
CA THR A 81 -6.63 -18.47 4.03
C THR A 81 -7.50 -17.57 4.91
N GLY A 82 -8.72 -17.26 4.44
CA GLY A 82 -9.73 -16.52 5.20
C GLY A 82 -9.21 -15.20 5.78
N GLN A 83 -9.49 -14.99 7.07
CA GLN A 83 -9.12 -13.76 7.77
C GLN A 83 -7.61 -13.52 7.80
N GLU A 84 -6.80 -14.56 8.00
CA GLU A 84 -5.35 -14.44 8.05
C GLU A 84 -4.78 -13.98 6.70
N LEU A 85 -5.37 -14.47 5.59
CA LEU A 85 -5.03 -14.01 4.25
C LEU A 85 -5.40 -12.53 4.06
N LYS A 86 -6.59 -12.12 4.49
CA LYS A 86 -7.04 -10.72 4.42
C LYS A 86 -6.11 -9.79 5.22
N SER A 87 -5.76 -10.17 6.44
CA SER A 87 -4.79 -9.46 7.30
C SER A 87 -3.41 -9.37 6.65
N TRP A 88 -2.92 -10.46 6.06
CA TRP A 88 -1.65 -10.43 5.31
C TRP A 88 -1.71 -9.49 4.10
N LYS A 89 -2.78 -9.55 3.31
CA LYS A 89 -2.97 -8.64 2.15
C LYS A 89 -2.95 -7.19 2.61
N TYR A 90 -3.62 -6.88 3.74
CA TYR A 90 -3.60 -5.55 4.35
C TYR A 90 -2.19 -5.13 4.74
N GLN A 91 -1.43 -5.96 5.48
CA GLN A 91 -0.07 -5.63 5.90
C GLN A 91 0.85 -5.35 4.71
N VAL A 92 0.78 -6.17 3.65
CA VAL A 92 1.57 -5.93 2.44
C VAL A 92 1.19 -4.60 1.78
N TYR A 93 -0.11 -4.36 1.62
CA TYR A 93 -0.63 -3.14 1.01
C TYR A 93 -0.23 -1.88 1.79
N ILE A 94 -0.51 -1.84 3.11
CA ILE A 94 -0.29 -0.63 3.92
C ILE A 94 1.20 -0.32 4.08
N LYS A 95 2.04 -1.35 4.21
CA LYS A 95 3.50 -1.18 4.26
C LYS A 95 4.03 -0.61 2.95
N ASP A 96 3.58 -1.11 1.80
CA ASP A 96 3.99 -0.57 0.49
C ASP A 96 3.51 0.87 0.29
N TYR A 97 2.25 1.14 0.65
CA TYR A 97 1.67 2.48 0.58
C TYR A 97 2.45 3.50 1.41
N LEU A 98 2.77 3.17 2.67
CA LEU A 98 3.52 4.05 3.56
C LEU A 98 4.98 4.24 3.11
N ARG A 99 5.61 3.23 2.48
CA ARG A 99 6.94 3.39 1.87
C ARG A 99 6.92 4.40 0.71
N CYS A 100 5.84 4.43 -0.07
CA CYS A 100 5.66 5.42 -1.12
C CYS A 100 5.56 6.83 -0.51
N ILE A 101 4.72 7.02 0.50
CA ILE A 101 4.57 8.30 1.22
C ILE A 101 5.91 8.76 1.79
N ALA A 102 6.66 7.87 2.44
CA ALA A 102 7.98 8.18 2.97
C ALA A 102 8.96 8.64 1.87
N GLY A 103 8.84 8.09 0.66
CA GLY A 103 9.60 8.54 -0.50
C GLY A 103 9.25 9.97 -0.92
N VAL A 104 7.96 10.29 -1.01
CA VAL A 104 7.46 11.62 -1.36
C VAL A 104 7.86 12.64 -0.31
N ASP A 105 7.67 12.33 0.97
CA ASP A 105 8.03 13.18 2.11
C ASP A 105 9.52 13.58 2.07
N ARG A 106 10.43 12.62 1.82
CA ARG A 106 11.86 12.92 1.65
C ARG A 106 12.14 13.83 0.45
N ALA A 107 11.41 13.64 -0.66
CA ALA A 107 11.59 14.48 -1.83
C ALA A 107 11.13 15.92 -1.57
N VAL A 108 9.99 16.10 -0.89
CA VAL A 108 9.50 17.41 -0.45
C VAL A 108 10.49 18.05 0.51
N GLY A 109 10.97 17.32 1.53
CA GLY A 109 11.97 17.82 2.47
C GLY A 109 13.24 18.35 1.77
N ARG A 110 13.71 17.68 0.70
CA ARG A 110 14.85 18.18 -0.09
C ARG A 110 14.57 19.50 -0.81
N VAL A 111 13.33 19.72 -1.25
CA VAL A 111 12.93 21.00 -1.88
C VAL A 111 12.93 22.10 -0.83
N LEU A 112 12.38 21.83 0.35
CA LEU A 112 12.37 22.78 1.47
C LEU A 112 13.78 23.11 1.94
N ASP A 113 14.65 22.10 2.14
CA ASP A 113 16.07 22.27 2.49
C ASP A 113 16.78 23.20 1.49
N TYR A 114 16.46 23.10 0.19
CA TYR A 114 17.03 23.96 -0.84
C TYR A 114 16.54 25.41 -0.75
N LEU A 115 15.25 25.62 -0.51
CA LEU A 115 14.70 26.98 -0.37
C LEU A 115 15.33 27.70 0.83
N ASP A 116 15.49 27.00 1.94
CA ASP A 116 16.15 27.54 3.14
C ASP A 116 17.62 27.86 2.90
N ALA A 117 18.38 26.92 2.31
CA ALA A 117 19.81 27.11 2.05
C ALA A 117 20.12 28.29 1.11
N ASN A 118 19.17 28.68 0.27
CA ASN A 118 19.32 29.79 -0.68
C ASN A 118 18.60 31.07 -0.24
N GLY A 119 18.03 31.12 0.98
CA GLY A 119 17.32 32.29 1.50
C GLY A 119 16.04 32.62 0.72
N LEU A 120 15.42 31.62 0.08
CA LEU A 120 14.21 31.77 -0.74
C LEU A 120 12.93 31.47 0.05
N SER A 121 13.03 30.84 1.22
CA SER A 121 11.88 30.37 1.99
C SER A 121 10.97 31.50 2.48
N GLU A 122 11.54 32.58 3.01
CA GLU A 122 10.79 33.72 3.60
C GLU A 122 9.83 34.42 2.62
N ASN A 123 10.07 34.34 1.31
CA ASN A 123 9.23 34.97 0.28
C ASN A 123 8.60 33.94 -0.69
N THR A 124 8.51 32.68 -0.28
CA THR A 124 7.90 31.61 -1.08
C THR A 124 6.67 31.05 -0.36
N LEU A 125 5.50 31.20 -1.00
CA LEU A 125 4.30 30.48 -0.56
C LEU A 125 4.36 29.04 -1.07
N TYR A 126 4.40 28.08 -0.15
CA TYR A 126 4.28 26.66 -0.45
C TYR A 126 2.93 26.12 0.01
N ILE A 127 2.31 25.26 -0.81
CA ILE A 127 1.03 24.61 -0.51
C ILE A 127 1.21 23.10 -0.71
N TYR A 128 0.84 22.32 0.31
CA TYR A 128 0.78 20.86 0.29
C TYR A 128 -0.68 20.44 0.49
N PHE A 129 -1.17 19.52 -0.35
CA PHE A 129 -2.54 19.01 -0.32
C PHE A 129 -2.56 17.53 0.01
#